data_AF-A0A444ZI20-F1
#
_entry.id   AF-A0A444ZI20-F1
#
_cell.length_a   1.000
_cell.length_b   1.000
_cell.length_c   1.000
_cell.angle_alpha   90.00
_cell.angle_beta   90.00
_cell.angle_gamma   90.00
#
_symmetry.space_group_name_H-M   'P 1'
#
loop_
_entity.id
_entity.type
_entity.pdbx_description
1 polymer ?
#
loop_
_entity_poly.entity_id
_entity_poly.type
_entity_poly.pdbx_seq_one_letter_code
_entity_poly.pdbx_strand_id
1 'polypeptide(L)'
;MQALEVIELEQKAQLVRELDGHVMRCVRDQNGNHVIQKCIESIPTKKIAFIISAFRGQVAILSMHPYGCRVIQRVLEHCTDEIQCQFIVDEILESVYALAQDQYGNYVTQHVLERGKAQERSQIISKLSGHIVQLSQHKFASNVIEKCLEYGDATERELLISEIIGHEERNDNLLIMMKDQFANYVIQKVIDICSENQRVILLSHIRVHAHALKKYTYGKHIVARLEQQFGGVYYY
;
A
#
# COMPACT_ATOMS: atom_id res chain seq x y z
N MET A 1 -16.84 25.61 1.68
CA MET A 1 -16.15 24.69 2.63
C MET A 1 -16.25 25.16 4.09
N GLN A 2 -16.26 26.47 4.39
CA GLN A 2 -16.36 27.02 5.77
C GLN A 2 -17.70 26.79 6.51
N ALA A 3 -18.82 26.55 5.82
CA ALA A 3 -20.12 26.39 6.49
C ALA A 3 -20.19 25.13 7.38
N LEU A 4 -19.59 24.00 6.96
CA LEU A 4 -19.63 22.75 7.74
C LEU A 4 -18.78 22.78 9.02
N GLU A 5 -18.00 23.81 9.27
CA GLU A 5 -17.14 23.91 10.48
C GLU A 5 -17.81 24.66 11.63
N VAL A 6 -18.78 25.54 11.34
CA VAL A 6 -19.34 26.51 12.31
C VAL A 6 -20.79 26.15 12.72
N ILE A 7 -21.37 25.13 12.09
CA ILE A 7 -22.79 24.76 12.22
C ILE A 7 -22.99 23.62 13.23
N GLU A 8 -24.12 23.60 13.95
CA GLU A 8 -24.48 22.51 14.87
C GLU A 8 -24.71 21.17 14.12
N LEU A 9 -24.45 20.04 14.78
CA LEU A 9 -24.47 18.71 14.16
C LEU A 9 -25.82 18.38 13.45
N GLU A 10 -26.94 18.83 14.00
CA GLU A 10 -28.27 18.56 13.42
C GLU A 10 -28.50 19.34 12.12
N GLN A 11 -28.02 20.58 12.05
CA GLN A 11 -28.08 21.40 10.84
C GLN A 11 -27.12 20.87 9.76
N LYS A 12 -25.93 20.38 10.13
CA LYS A 12 -25.04 19.66 9.19
C LYS A 12 -25.74 18.44 8.60
N ALA A 13 -26.39 17.64 9.44
CA ALA A 13 -27.11 16.44 8.99
C ALA A 13 -28.25 16.78 8.03
N GLN A 14 -28.98 17.88 8.25
CA GLN A 14 -30.04 18.33 7.35
C GLN A 14 -29.49 18.75 5.98
N LEU A 15 -28.41 19.54 5.96
CA LEU A 15 -27.76 19.98 4.71
C LEU A 15 -27.21 18.79 3.92
N VAL A 16 -26.66 17.80 4.60
CA VAL A 16 -26.09 16.62 3.95
C VAL A 16 -27.15 15.78 3.24
N ARG A 17 -28.42 15.80 3.69
CA ARG A 17 -29.51 15.10 3.00
C ARG A 17 -29.72 15.60 1.56
N GLU A 18 -29.35 16.83 1.24
CA GLU A 18 -29.43 17.36 -0.13
C GLU A 18 -28.46 16.68 -1.10
N LEU A 19 -27.47 15.94 -0.59
CA LEU A 19 -26.54 15.15 -1.39
C LEU A 19 -27.10 13.78 -1.80
N ASP A 20 -28.25 13.38 -1.25
CA ASP A 20 -28.87 12.10 -1.59
C ASP A 20 -29.26 12.06 -3.08
N GLY A 21 -28.98 10.94 -3.73
CA GLY A 21 -29.07 10.81 -5.20
C GLY A 21 -27.94 11.50 -5.99
N HIS A 22 -27.04 12.25 -5.35
CA HIS A 22 -25.95 12.99 -6.02
C HIS A 22 -24.54 12.62 -5.53
N VAL A 23 -24.43 11.74 -4.54
CA VAL A 23 -23.16 11.33 -3.89
C VAL A 23 -22.05 11.02 -4.89
N MET A 24 -22.29 10.10 -5.84
CA MET A 24 -21.25 9.66 -6.79
C MET A 24 -20.78 10.77 -7.72
N ARG A 25 -21.68 11.69 -8.09
CA ARG A 25 -21.32 12.89 -8.87
C ARG A 25 -20.44 13.81 -8.03
N CYS A 26 -20.78 14.03 -6.76
CA CYS A 26 -19.99 14.85 -5.85
C CYS A 26 -18.59 14.27 -5.63
N VAL A 27 -18.46 12.95 -5.43
CA VAL A 27 -17.14 12.30 -5.25
C VAL A 27 -16.21 12.51 -6.45
N ARG A 28 -16.76 12.55 -7.67
CA ARG A 28 -15.99 12.74 -8.91
C ARG A 28 -15.77 14.21 -9.26
N ASP A 29 -16.34 15.14 -8.51
CA ASP A 29 -16.19 16.57 -8.73
C ASP A 29 -14.99 17.15 -7.95
N GLN A 30 -14.29 18.12 -8.56
CA GLN A 30 -13.10 18.77 -7.97
C GLN A 30 -13.40 19.49 -6.64
N ASN A 31 -14.63 19.95 -6.43
CA ASN A 31 -15.06 20.63 -5.20
C ASN A 31 -15.94 19.72 -4.33
N GLY A 32 -16.84 18.97 -4.97
CA GLY A 32 -17.79 18.07 -4.31
C GLY A 32 -17.11 16.99 -3.48
N ASN A 33 -15.94 16.49 -3.90
CA ASN A 33 -15.21 15.47 -3.15
C ASN A 33 -14.82 15.98 -1.76
N HIS A 34 -14.46 17.27 -1.62
CA HIS A 34 -14.10 17.86 -0.33
C HIS A 34 -15.32 17.96 0.60
N VAL A 35 -16.51 18.17 0.04
CA VAL A 35 -17.76 18.15 0.82
C VAL A 35 -18.01 16.74 1.35
N ILE A 36 -17.88 15.70 0.51
CA ILE A 36 -18.07 14.31 0.93
C ILE A 36 -17.05 13.91 2.00
N GLN A 37 -15.76 14.26 1.82
CA GLN A 37 -14.73 14.03 2.84
C GLN A 37 -15.11 14.68 4.18
N LYS A 38 -15.52 15.96 4.17
CA LYS A 38 -15.92 16.65 5.40
C LYS A 38 -17.14 16.02 6.07
N CYS A 39 -18.09 15.51 5.30
CA CYS A 39 -19.23 14.77 5.85
C CYS A 39 -18.76 13.52 6.60
N ILE A 40 -17.85 12.74 6.02
CA ILE A 40 -17.29 11.54 6.62
C ILE A 40 -16.49 11.85 7.90
N GLU A 41 -15.70 12.92 7.90
CA GLU A 41 -14.89 13.32 9.06
C GLU A 41 -15.73 13.85 10.24
N SER A 42 -16.83 14.54 9.96
CA SER A 42 -17.49 15.42 10.94
C SER A 42 -18.89 14.98 11.35
N ILE A 43 -19.46 13.96 10.72
CA ILE A 43 -20.83 13.51 10.96
C ILE A 43 -20.84 12.01 11.27
N PRO A 44 -21.53 11.56 12.33
CA PRO A 44 -21.62 10.13 12.66
C PRO A 44 -22.08 9.28 11.49
N THR A 45 -21.43 8.13 11.25
CA THR A 45 -21.68 7.23 10.10
C THR A 45 -23.17 6.91 9.91
N LYS A 46 -23.91 6.70 11.00
CA LYS A 46 -25.35 6.43 10.98
C LYS A 46 -26.17 7.53 10.27
N LYS A 47 -25.78 8.80 10.37
CA LYS A 47 -26.48 9.93 9.73
C LYS A 47 -26.08 10.11 8.26
N ILE A 48 -24.95 9.54 7.84
CA ILE A 48 -24.44 9.59 6.46
C ILE A 48 -24.48 8.22 5.78
N ALA A 49 -25.33 7.33 6.27
CA ALA A 49 -25.42 5.94 5.81
C ALA A 49 -25.68 5.82 4.30
N PHE A 50 -26.42 6.78 3.72
CA PHE A 50 -26.69 6.85 2.29
C PHE A 50 -25.43 7.17 1.47
N ILE A 51 -24.50 7.98 2.01
CA ILE A 51 -23.20 8.27 1.38
C ILE A 51 -22.38 6.99 1.30
N ILE A 52 -22.24 6.29 2.43
CA ILE A 52 -21.45 5.05 2.50
C ILE A 52 -22.07 4.00 1.58
N SER A 53 -23.39 3.82 1.63
CA SER A 53 -24.11 2.85 0.79
C SER A 53 -23.95 3.13 -0.71
N ALA A 54 -23.81 4.39 -1.13
CA ALA A 54 -23.61 4.75 -2.53
C ALA A 54 -22.29 4.25 -3.12
N PHE A 55 -21.31 3.86 -2.28
CA PHE A 55 -20.02 3.34 -2.74
C PHE A 55 -20.04 1.85 -3.06
N ARG A 56 -21.09 1.14 -2.69
CA ARG A 56 -21.20 -0.31 -2.91
C ARG A 56 -21.12 -0.67 -4.39
N GLY A 57 -20.26 -1.62 -4.70
CA GLY A 57 -19.93 -2.07 -6.06
C GLY A 57 -19.11 -1.06 -6.86
N GLN A 58 -18.58 -0.01 -6.23
CA GLN A 58 -17.83 1.07 -6.88
C GLN A 58 -16.49 1.34 -6.19
N VAL A 59 -16.14 0.61 -5.12
CA VAL A 59 -15.00 0.96 -4.27
C VAL A 59 -13.68 0.88 -5.02
N ALA A 60 -13.49 -0.15 -5.85
CA ALA A 60 -12.29 -0.28 -6.67
C ALA A 60 -12.14 0.90 -7.66
N ILE A 61 -13.23 1.26 -8.36
CA ILE A 61 -13.26 2.37 -9.32
C ILE A 61 -12.96 3.70 -8.60
N LEU A 62 -13.57 3.92 -7.44
CA LEU A 62 -13.33 5.11 -6.63
C LEU A 62 -11.90 5.17 -6.11
N SER A 63 -11.33 4.05 -5.68
CA SER A 63 -9.96 3.94 -5.19
C SER A 63 -8.93 4.29 -6.27
N MET A 64 -9.24 4.05 -7.54
CA MET A 64 -8.41 4.42 -8.70
C MET A 64 -8.73 5.81 -9.27
N HIS A 65 -9.63 6.58 -8.63
CA HIS A 65 -10.00 7.92 -9.07
C HIS A 65 -9.19 8.99 -8.30
N PRO A 66 -8.69 10.06 -8.96
CA PRO A 66 -7.88 11.11 -8.33
C PRO A 66 -8.50 11.75 -7.07
N TYR A 67 -9.83 11.87 -7.04
CA TYR A 67 -10.57 12.39 -5.89
C TYR A 67 -11.21 11.29 -5.06
N GLY A 68 -11.60 10.18 -5.71
CA GLY A 68 -12.32 9.09 -5.04
C GLY A 68 -11.44 8.37 -4.04
N CYS A 69 -10.15 8.22 -4.35
CA CYS A 69 -9.18 7.57 -3.46
C CYS A 69 -9.07 8.28 -2.10
N ARG A 70 -9.22 9.61 -2.09
CA ARG A 70 -9.21 10.42 -0.87
C ARG A 70 -10.49 10.20 -0.07
N VAL A 71 -11.63 10.12 -0.74
CA VAL A 71 -12.91 9.79 -0.09
C VAL A 71 -12.88 8.39 0.54
N ILE A 72 -12.40 7.37 -0.19
CA ILE A 72 -12.27 6.01 0.36
C ILE A 72 -11.33 5.98 1.58
N GLN A 73 -10.19 6.67 1.51
CA GLN A 73 -9.30 6.81 2.69
C GLN A 73 -10.00 7.46 3.89
N ARG A 74 -10.80 8.53 3.69
CA ARG A 74 -11.58 9.11 4.80
C ARG A 74 -12.56 8.12 5.42
N VAL A 75 -13.18 7.26 4.62
CA VAL A 75 -14.07 6.21 5.13
C VAL A 75 -13.29 5.24 6.01
N LEU A 76 -12.13 4.76 5.55
CA LEU A 76 -11.26 3.85 6.31
C LEU A 76 -10.76 4.48 7.62
N GLU A 77 -10.61 5.80 7.67
CA GLU A 77 -10.09 6.52 8.84
C GLU A 77 -11.16 6.86 9.89
N HIS A 78 -12.39 7.19 9.45
CA HIS A 78 -13.37 7.83 10.32
C HIS A 78 -14.64 7.01 10.55
N CYS A 79 -14.94 6.03 9.69
CA CYS A 79 -16.15 5.25 9.88
C CYS A 79 -15.93 4.15 10.91
N THR A 80 -16.57 4.31 12.08
CA THR A 80 -16.46 3.38 13.21
C THR A 80 -17.51 2.26 13.21
N ASP A 81 -18.48 2.31 12.29
CA ASP A 81 -19.48 1.26 12.14
C ASP A 81 -18.90 0.16 11.23
N GLU A 82 -18.26 -0.83 11.86
CA GLU A 82 -17.59 -1.93 11.16
C GLU A 82 -18.54 -2.67 10.22
N ILE A 83 -19.78 -2.94 10.65
CA ILE A 83 -20.77 -3.68 9.85
C ILE A 83 -21.11 -2.89 8.59
N GLN A 84 -21.33 -1.59 8.72
CA GLN A 84 -21.69 -0.76 7.59
C GLN A 84 -20.55 -0.59 6.59
N CYS A 85 -19.29 -0.61 7.05
CA CYS A 85 -18.13 -0.30 6.22
C CYS A 85 -17.35 -1.52 5.76
N GLN A 86 -17.65 -2.72 6.27
CA GLN A 86 -16.91 -3.94 5.95
C GLN A 86 -16.84 -4.19 4.44
N PHE A 87 -17.94 -3.98 3.70
CA PHE A 87 -17.97 -4.18 2.25
C PHE A 87 -16.93 -3.34 1.50
N ILE A 88 -16.51 -2.19 2.06
CA ILE A 88 -15.48 -1.33 1.46
C ILE A 88 -14.13 -2.03 1.51
N VAL A 89 -13.79 -2.60 2.66
CA VAL A 89 -12.57 -3.39 2.80
C VAL A 89 -12.66 -4.63 1.91
N ASP A 90 -13.80 -5.32 1.89
CA ASP A 90 -13.98 -6.54 1.08
C ASP A 90 -13.76 -6.25 -0.42
N GLU A 91 -14.36 -5.18 -0.97
CA GLU A 91 -14.15 -4.78 -2.37
C GLU A 91 -12.69 -4.35 -2.66
N ILE A 92 -12.00 -3.74 -1.69
CA ILE A 92 -10.56 -3.45 -1.80
C ILE A 92 -9.77 -4.77 -1.87
N LEU A 93 -10.10 -5.73 -1.00
CA LEU A 93 -9.45 -7.05 -0.92
C LEU A 93 -9.70 -7.87 -2.19
N GLU A 94 -10.83 -7.71 -2.87
CA GLU A 94 -11.10 -8.32 -4.18
C GLU A 94 -10.19 -7.77 -5.29
N SER A 95 -9.76 -6.50 -5.17
CA SER A 95 -9.06 -5.77 -6.23
C SER A 95 -7.58 -5.44 -5.94
N VAL A 96 -6.98 -6.06 -4.91
CA VAL A 96 -5.63 -5.73 -4.39
C VAL A 96 -4.57 -5.62 -5.48
N TYR A 97 -4.48 -6.61 -6.37
CA TYR A 97 -3.42 -6.64 -7.40
C TYR A 97 -3.52 -5.45 -8.37
N ALA A 98 -4.74 -5.09 -8.76
CA ALA A 98 -4.98 -3.96 -9.66
C ALA A 98 -4.77 -2.62 -8.91
N LEU A 99 -5.26 -2.51 -7.67
CA LEU A 99 -5.10 -1.32 -6.85
C LEU A 99 -3.64 -1.03 -6.53
N ALA A 100 -2.84 -2.04 -6.21
CA ALA A 100 -1.43 -1.86 -5.88
C ALA A 100 -0.62 -1.24 -7.03
N GLN A 101 -1.03 -1.49 -8.27
CA GLN A 101 -0.38 -0.95 -9.47
C GLN A 101 -0.97 0.39 -9.94
N ASP A 102 -2.13 0.80 -9.41
CA ASP A 102 -2.72 2.07 -9.80
C ASP A 102 -2.06 3.26 -9.10
N GLN A 103 -1.94 4.40 -9.80
CA GLN A 103 -1.29 5.61 -9.29
C GLN A 103 -2.00 6.23 -8.07
N TYR A 104 -3.28 5.95 -7.86
CA TYR A 104 -4.08 6.38 -6.71
C TYR A 104 -4.43 5.20 -5.80
N GLY A 105 -4.81 4.06 -6.39
CA GLY A 105 -5.21 2.84 -5.69
C GLY A 105 -4.14 2.31 -4.75
N ASN A 106 -2.86 2.48 -5.09
CA ASN A 106 -1.76 2.01 -4.25
C ASN A 106 -1.83 2.63 -2.85
N TYR A 107 -2.26 3.89 -2.72
CA TYR A 107 -2.39 4.54 -1.42
C TYR A 107 -3.54 3.95 -0.59
N VAL A 108 -4.61 3.50 -1.24
CA VAL A 108 -5.73 2.83 -0.55
C VAL A 108 -5.29 1.46 -0.03
N THR A 109 -4.57 0.68 -0.84
CA THR A 109 -4.00 -0.61 -0.39
C THR A 109 -3.00 -0.42 0.76
N GLN A 110 -2.12 0.59 0.68
CA GLN A 110 -1.20 0.93 1.76
C GLN A 110 -1.97 1.32 3.04
N HIS A 111 -3.07 2.06 2.93
CA HIS A 111 -3.87 2.42 4.09
C HIS A 111 -4.40 1.21 4.86
N VAL A 112 -4.88 0.18 4.15
CA VAL A 112 -5.32 -1.08 4.78
C VAL A 112 -4.14 -1.84 5.37
N LEU A 113 -2.97 -1.84 4.73
CA LEU A 113 -1.74 -2.41 5.29
C LEU A 113 -1.30 -1.71 6.59
N GLU A 114 -1.45 -0.39 6.69
CA GLU A 114 -0.99 0.38 7.84
C GLU A 114 -1.97 0.34 9.04
N ARG A 115 -3.28 0.33 8.74
CA ARG A 115 -4.32 0.56 9.76
C ARG A 115 -5.40 -0.51 9.84
N GLY A 116 -5.49 -1.38 8.84
CA GLY A 116 -6.48 -2.46 8.79
C GLY A 116 -6.21 -3.54 9.85
N LYS A 117 -7.16 -4.47 9.98
CA LYS A 117 -7.06 -5.63 10.87
C LYS A 117 -5.96 -6.57 10.40
N ALA A 118 -5.37 -7.36 11.30
CA ALA A 118 -4.31 -8.32 10.94
C ALA A 118 -4.72 -9.26 9.79
N GLN A 119 -5.95 -9.78 9.84
CA GLN A 119 -6.50 -10.65 8.80
C GLN A 119 -6.61 -9.96 7.42
N GLU A 120 -6.91 -8.66 7.38
CA GLU A 120 -7.02 -7.90 6.13
C GLU A 120 -5.62 -7.68 5.53
N ARG A 121 -4.63 -7.39 6.37
CA ARG A 121 -3.22 -7.30 5.95
C ARG A 121 -2.71 -8.63 5.40
N SER A 122 -2.98 -9.73 6.09
CA SER A 122 -2.61 -11.08 5.63
C SER A 122 -3.24 -11.43 4.29
N GLN A 123 -4.50 -11.03 4.06
CA GLN A 123 -5.14 -11.23 2.75
C GLN A 123 -4.48 -10.43 1.63
N ILE A 124 -4.08 -9.19 1.89
CA ILE A 124 -3.32 -8.38 0.92
C ILE A 124 -2.01 -9.08 0.58
N ILE A 125 -1.23 -9.46 1.59
CA ILE A 125 0.07 -10.13 1.41
C ILE A 125 -0.11 -11.41 0.61
N SER A 126 -1.05 -12.27 1.02
CA SER A 126 -1.33 -13.53 0.32
C SER A 126 -1.73 -13.34 -1.14
N LYS A 127 -2.44 -12.27 -1.49
CA LYS A 127 -2.84 -11.97 -2.88
C LYS A 127 -1.71 -11.42 -3.73
N LEU A 128 -0.66 -10.87 -3.12
CA LEU A 128 0.52 -10.34 -3.81
C LEU A 128 1.66 -11.35 -3.88
N SER A 129 1.69 -12.35 -2.98
CA SER A 129 2.62 -13.48 -3.03
C SER A 129 2.64 -14.16 -4.41
N GLY A 130 3.81 -14.58 -4.84
CA GLY A 130 4.09 -15.10 -6.19
C GLY A 130 4.36 -14.02 -7.24
N HIS A 131 4.17 -12.74 -6.92
CA HIS A 131 4.40 -11.61 -7.82
C HIS A 131 5.29 -10.51 -7.22
N ILE A 132 5.93 -10.77 -6.09
CA ILE A 132 6.68 -9.78 -5.30
C ILE A 132 7.82 -9.17 -6.12
N VAL A 133 8.57 -9.99 -6.86
CA VAL A 133 9.68 -9.52 -7.69
C VAL A 133 9.19 -8.63 -8.84
N GLN A 134 8.07 -9.01 -9.48
CA GLN A 134 7.45 -8.22 -10.55
C GLN A 134 6.93 -6.88 -10.00
N LEU A 135 6.17 -6.91 -8.91
CA LEU A 135 5.54 -5.73 -8.31
C LEU A 135 6.57 -4.78 -7.71
N SER A 136 7.69 -5.30 -7.21
CA SER A 136 8.80 -4.47 -6.69
C SER A 136 9.43 -3.59 -7.78
N GLN A 137 9.39 -4.02 -9.04
CA GLN A 137 9.88 -3.25 -10.19
C GLN A 137 8.83 -2.26 -10.74
N HIS A 138 7.64 -2.23 -10.17
CA HIS A 138 6.56 -1.35 -10.61
C HIS A 138 6.53 -0.06 -9.78
N LYS A 139 6.48 1.10 -10.45
CA LYS A 139 6.55 2.45 -9.85
C LYS A 139 5.67 2.66 -8.62
N PHE A 140 4.44 2.15 -8.66
CA PHE A 140 3.46 2.33 -7.58
C PHE A 140 3.43 1.12 -6.63
N ALA A 141 3.56 -0.09 -7.17
CA ALA A 141 3.39 -1.31 -6.37
C ALA A 141 4.62 -1.60 -5.51
N SER A 142 5.80 -1.09 -5.86
CA SER A 142 7.00 -1.18 -5.02
C SER A 142 6.75 -0.64 -3.61
N ASN A 143 6.03 0.48 -3.49
CA ASN A 143 5.66 1.06 -2.20
C ASN A 143 4.72 0.14 -1.40
N VAL A 144 3.80 -0.55 -2.10
CA VAL A 144 2.91 -1.55 -1.47
C VAL A 144 3.73 -2.73 -0.96
N ILE A 145 4.71 -3.22 -1.73
CA ILE A 145 5.61 -4.30 -1.29
C ILE A 145 6.43 -3.87 -0.07
N GLU A 146 6.96 -2.65 -0.04
CA GLU A 146 7.63 -2.12 1.15
C GLU A 146 6.72 -2.12 2.38
N LYS A 147 5.43 -1.80 2.21
CA LYS A 147 4.43 -1.86 3.30
C LYS A 147 4.07 -3.28 3.70
N CYS A 148 4.03 -4.23 2.76
CA CYS A 148 3.90 -5.65 3.10
C CYS A 148 5.07 -6.13 3.98
N LEU A 149 6.30 -5.73 3.66
CA LEU A 149 7.49 -6.05 4.47
C LEU A 149 7.46 -5.35 5.84
N GLU A 150 6.96 -4.12 5.90
CA GLU A 150 6.88 -3.33 7.15
C GLU A 150 5.79 -3.85 8.10
N TYR A 151 4.60 -4.19 7.60
CA TYR A 151 3.42 -4.52 8.42
C TYR A 151 3.04 -6.01 8.45
N GLY A 152 3.67 -6.83 7.62
CA GLY A 152 3.54 -8.29 7.69
C GLY A 152 4.17 -8.86 8.95
N ASP A 153 3.66 -9.99 9.41
CA ASP A 153 4.24 -10.74 10.53
C ASP A 153 5.54 -11.46 10.14
N ALA A 154 6.15 -12.17 11.09
CA ALA A 154 7.43 -12.86 10.85
C ALA A 154 7.32 -13.94 9.75
N THR A 155 6.20 -14.67 9.69
CA THR A 155 5.97 -15.73 8.69
C THR A 155 5.75 -15.12 7.32
N GLU A 156 4.95 -14.06 7.26
CA GLU A 156 4.69 -13.32 6.02
C GLU A 156 5.96 -12.68 5.46
N ARG A 157 6.77 -12.05 6.31
CA ARG A 157 8.09 -11.52 5.90
C ARG A 157 9.01 -12.60 5.38
N GLU A 158 9.07 -13.76 6.05
CA GLU A 158 9.86 -14.90 5.60
C GLU A 158 9.44 -15.35 4.19
N LEU A 159 8.13 -15.45 3.93
CA LEU A 159 7.59 -15.80 2.62
C LEU A 159 7.98 -14.78 1.54
N LEU A 160 7.81 -13.50 1.81
CA LEU A 160 8.13 -12.42 0.88
C LEU A 160 9.63 -12.36 0.55
N ILE A 161 10.48 -12.49 1.57
CA ILE A 161 11.94 -12.46 1.40
C ILE A 161 12.42 -13.72 0.68
N SER A 162 11.85 -14.88 0.99
CA SER A 162 12.17 -16.14 0.31
C SER A 162 11.86 -16.07 -1.18
N GLU A 163 10.77 -15.40 -1.59
CA GLU A 163 10.45 -15.19 -3.01
C GLU A 163 11.47 -14.28 -3.71
N ILE A 164 11.94 -13.24 -3.02
CA ILE A 164 12.93 -12.28 -3.54
C ILE A 164 14.30 -12.97 -3.73
N ILE A 165 14.75 -13.74 -2.74
CA ILE A 165 16.01 -14.50 -2.80
C ILE A 165 15.88 -15.65 -3.82
N GLY A 166 14.73 -16.33 -3.81
CA GLY A 166 14.40 -17.54 -4.53
C GLY A 166 15.20 -18.77 -4.10
N HIS A 167 14.87 -19.91 -4.70
CA HIS A 167 15.34 -21.23 -4.26
C HIS A 167 16.45 -21.82 -5.14
N GLU A 168 16.79 -21.20 -6.26
CA GLU A 168 17.78 -21.72 -7.22
C GLU A 168 19.07 -20.91 -7.20
N GLU A 169 20.22 -21.60 -7.30
CA GLU A 169 21.56 -20.99 -7.35
C GLU A 169 21.76 -19.99 -8.51
N ARG A 170 20.88 -20.03 -9.52
CA ARG A 170 20.89 -19.13 -10.69
C ARG A 170 19.78 -18.08 -10.67
N ASN A 171 19.23 -17.76 -9.49
CA ASN A 171 18.18 -16.76 -9.42
C ASN A 171 18.75 -15.33 -9.55
N ASP A 172 18.55 -14.72 -10.73
CA ASP A 172 18.93 -13.35 -11.03
C ASP A 172 17.99 -12.29 -10.39
N ASN A 173 16.93 -12.69 -9.67
CA ASN A 173 15.96 -11.76 -9.07
C ASN A 173 16.62 -10.65 -8.26
N LEU A 174 17.56 -10.99 -7.36
CA LEU A 174 18.29 -10.01 -6.57
C LEU A 174 19.06 -9.04 -7.47
N LEU A 175 19.75 -9.55 -8.50
CA LEU A 175 20.53 -8.73 -9.41
C LEU A 175 19.65 -7.77 -10.23
N ILE A 176 18.50 -8.26 -10.70
CA ILE A 176 17.51 -7.46 -11.43
C ILE A 176 16.98 -6.36 -10.52
N MET A 177 16.52 -6.72 -9.31
CA MET A 177 15.93 -5.79 -8.37
C MET A 177 16.92 -4.72 -7.89
N MET A 178 18.18 -5.09 -7.66
CA MET A 178 19.22 -4.15 -7.23
C MET A 178 19.61 -3.12 -8.30
N LYS A 179 19.37 -3.44 -9.58
CA LYS A 179 19.63 -2.53 -10.71
C LYS A 179 18.40 -1.71 -11.09
N ASP A 180 17.22 -2.11 -10.65
CA ASP A 180 15.97 -1.45 -10.99
C ASP A 180 15.76 -0.14 -10.20
N GLN A 181 15.09 0.82 -10.81
CA GLN A 181 14.87 2.16 -10.25
C GLN A 181 13.85 2.20 -9.09
N PHE A 182 13.03 1.17 -8.92
CA PHE A 182 12.04 1.05 -7.85
C PHE A 182 12.39 -0.10 -6.90
N ALA A 183 12.73 -1.28 -7.44
CA ALA A 183 12.96 -2.48 -6.66
C ALA A 183 14.20 -2.36 -5.75
N ASN A 184 15.15 -1.45 -6.05
CA ASN A 184 16.29 -1.18 -5.19
C ASN A 184 15.87 -0.70 -3.78
N TYR A 185 14.72 -0.04 -3.63
CA TYR A 185 14.19 0.38 -2.33
C TYR A 185 13.64 -0.80 -1.54
N VAL A 186 12.95 -1.73 -2.22
CA VAL A 186 12.50 -3.00 -1.63
C VAL A 186 13.68 -3.82 -1.11
N ILE A 187 14.77 -3.93 -1.90
CA ILE A 187 15.98 -4.65 -1.46
C ILE A 187 16.60 -4.00 -0.22
N GLN A 188 16.64 -2.66 -0.15
CA GLN A 188 17.13 -1.97 1.05
C GLN A 188 16.26 -2.28 2.27
N LYS A 189 14.93 -2.33 2.11
CA LYS A 189 14.02 -2.74 3.18
C LYS A 189 14.28 -4.19 3.63
N VAL A 190 14.48 -5.11 2.69
CA VAL A 190 14.84 -6.52 2.99
C VAL A 190 16.14 -6.58 3.79
N ILE A 191 17.16 -5.82 3.40
CA ILE A 191 18.44 -5.76 4.12
C ILE A 191 18.24 -5.31 5.58
N ASP A 192 17.34 -4.38 5.84
CA ASP A 192 17.07 -3.85 7.18
C ASP A 192 16.38 -4.85 8.11
N ILE A 193 15.58 -5.78 7.57
CA ILE A 193 14.71 -6.66 8.36
C ILE A 193 15.03 -8.15 8.24
N CYS A 194 15.96 -8.55 7.36
CA CYS A 194 16.29 -9.94 7.14
C CYS A 194 16.85 -10.64 8.38
N SER A 195 16.51 -11.92 8.54
CA SER A 195 17.11 -12.79 9.56
C SER A 195 18.59 -13.04 9.28
N GLU A 196 19.34 -13.59 10.25
CA GLU A 196 20.75 -13.91 10.05
C GLU A 196 20.97 -14.92 8.91
N ASN A 197 20.11 -15.94 8.82
CA ASN A 197 20.18 -16.93 7.74
C ASN A 197 19.93 -16.29 6.38
N GLN A 198 18.89 -15.47 6.26
CA GLN A 198 18.59 -14.74 5.03
C GLN A 198 19.71 -13.79 4.65
N ARG A 199 20.31 -13.09 5.63
CA ARG A 199 21.44 -12.19 5.42
C ARG A 199 22.64 -12.90 4.82
N VAL A 200 22.99 -14.09 5.33
CA VAL A 200 24.09 -14.90 4.78
C VAL A 200 23.86 -15.23 3.31
N ILE A 201 22.63 -15.64 2.95
CA ILE A 201 22.27 -15.95 1.56
C ILE A 201 22.29 -14.68 0.69
N LEU A 202 21.73 -13.58 1.19
CA LEU A 202 21.69 -12.30 0.48
C LEU A 202 23.11 -11.80 0.18
N LEU A 203 24.01 -11.86 1.16
CA LEU A 203 25.41 -11.48 1.01
C LEU A 203 26.17 -12.40 0.05
N SER A 204 25.92 -13.71 0.07
CA SER A 204 26.62 -14.64 -0.83
C SER A 204 26.26 -14.37 -2.30
N HIS A 205 24.98 -14.14 -2.61
CA HIS A 205 24.52 -13.78 -3.96
C HIS A 205 25.09 -12.42 -4.40
N ILE A 206 25.06 -11.42 -3.52
CA ILE A 206 25.55 -10.07 -3.85
C ILE A 206 27.05 -10.07 -4.07
N ARG A 207 27.81 -10.84 -3.29
CA ARG A 207 29.28 -10.94 -3.44
C ARG A 207 29.67 -11.38 -4.85
N VAL A 208 28.98 -12.37 -5.42
CA VAL A 208 29.25 -12.86 -6.78
C VAL A 208 29.01 -11.76 -7.83
N HIS A 209 28.08 -10.84 -7.58
CA HIS A 209 27.72 -9.77 -8.50
C HIS A 209 28.24 -8.37 -8.11
N ALA A 210 29.02 -8.25 -7.05
CA ALA A 210 29.38 -6.95 -6.45
C ALA A 210 30.10 -6.03 -7.45
N HIS A 211 31.04 -6.56 -8.23
CA HIS A 211 31.73 -5.79 -9.26
C HIS A 211 30.76 -5.29 -10.34
N ALA A 212 29.79 -6.10 -10.76
CA ALA A 212 28.79 -5.69 -11.74
C ALA A 212 27.87 -4.61 -11.14
N LEU A 213 27.39 -4.79 -9.91
CA LEU A 213 26.50 -3.86 -9.22
C LEU A 213 27.11 -2.47 -9.02
N LYS A 214 28.40 -2.37 -8.70
CA LYS A 214 29.13 -1.10 -8.56
C LYS A 214 29.11 -0.24 -9.84
N LYS A 215 28.83 -0.84 -11.01
CA LYS A 215 28.70 -0.11 -12.30
C LYS A 215 27.32 0.51 -12.54
N TYR A 216 26.30 0.12 -11.77
CA TYR A 216 24.92 0.61 -11.92
C TYR A 216 24.60 1.69 -10.88
N THR A 217 23.79 2.67 -11.28
CA THR A 217 23.41 3.82 -10.45
C THR A 217 22.81 3.39 -9.12
N TYR A 218 21.86 2.46 -9.11
CA TYR A 218 21.21 1.98 -7.88
C TYR A 218 22.02 0.89 -7.18
N GLY A 219 22.63 -0.02 -7.95
CA GLY A 219 23.42 -1.13 -7.43
C GLY A 219 24.59 -0.67 -6.54
N LYS A 220 25.29 0.41 -6.90
CA LYS A 220 26.39 0.95 -6.06
C LYS A 220 25.91 1.43 -4.68
N HIS A 221 24.68 1.95 -4.57
CA HIS A 221 24.11 2.41 -3.30
C HIS A 221 23.79 1.23 -2.38
N ILE A 222 23.28 0.13 -2.95
CA ILE A 222 23.00 -1.10 -2.20
C ILE A 222 24.30 -1.70 -1.67
N VAL A 223 25.34 -1.81 -2.51
CA VAL A 223 26.64 -2.35 -2.08
C VAL A 223 27.24 -1.49 -0.97
N ALA A 224 27.20 -0.17 -1.10
CA ALA A 224 27.67 0.74 -0.05
C ALA A 224 26.90 0.59 1.27
N ARG A 225 25.57 0.41 1.21
CA ARG A 225 24.74 0.17 2.39
C ARG A 225 25.12 -1.13 3.09
N LEU A 226 25.35 -2.21 2.33
CA LEU A 226 25.77 -3.50 2.88
C LEU A 226 27.16 -3.44 3.54
N GLU A 227 28.11 -2.75 2.90
CA GLU A 227 29.45 -2.54 3.44
C GLU A 227 29.40 -1.75 4.77
N GLN A 228 28.49 -0.78 4.89
CA GLN A 228 28.26 -0.02 6.13
C GLN A 228 27.58 -0.85 7.23
N GLN A 229 26.56 -1.62 6.88
CA GLN A 229 25.71 -2.30 7.86
C GLN A 229 26.30 -3.61 8.37
N PHE A 230 27.03 -4.34 7.52
CA PHE A 230 27.57 -5.66 7.84
C PHE A 230 29.10 -5.72 7.82
N GLY A 231 29.77 -4.59 7.54
CA GLY A 231 31.23 -4.48 7.53
C GLY A 231 31.85 -4.94 6.20
N GLY A 232 32.87 -4.21 5.73
CA GLY A 232 33.57 -4.46 4.47
C GLY A 232 34.39 -5.76 4.39
N VAL A 233 34.31 -6.63 5.40
CA VAL A 233 35.14 -7.85 5.53
C VAL A 233 34.62 -9.00 4.67
N TYR A 234 33.39 -8.92 4.15
CA TYR A 234 32.81 -9.97 3.31
C TYR A 234 33.16 -9.88 1.81
N TYR A 235 33.92 -8.85 1.40
CA TYR A 235 34.24 -8.55 0.01
C TYR A 235 35.71 -8.78 -0.39
N TYR A 236 36.51 -9.40 0.49
CA TYR A 236 37.84 -9.95 0.15
C TYR A 236 37.75 -11.47 0.02
#